data_AF-A0AAD3AAS5-F1
#
_entry.id   AF-A0AAD3AAS5-F1
#
_cell.length_a   1.000
_cell.length_b   1.000
_cell.length_c   1.000
_cell.angle_alpha   90.00
_cell.angle_beta   90.00
_cell.angle_gamma   90.00
#
_symmetry.space_group_name_H-M   'P 1'
#
loop_
_entity.id
_entity.type
_entity.pdbx_description
1 polymer ?
#
loop_
_entity_poly.entity_id
_entity_poly.type
_entity_poly.pdbx_seq_one_letter_code
_entity_poly.pdbx_strand_id
1 'polypeptide(L)'
;MSRIATIWNTDKINFLVENYAHASNRKLADTLNVSIPSVKIKARELGLKKECAKRKIFSSLEANILRMSESSSYRTIADKLNISVSSVHSTINDAVTKGFQKRSREKTLKIMSETRVRLIKKERARAVFGLNQKTKIKLFPNKQKYHMRDRLKRCRYEVEHNGMDVYIDDETRRHANIETEAQKIGFNIQLPYITYYPLDFVTENGDAEEDIFTELKKKNIHD
;
A
#
# COMPACT_ATOMS: atom_id res chain seq x y z
N MET A 1 49.10 17.31 19.42
CA MET A 1 48.91 18.12 18.20
C MET A 1 48.18 19.39 18.58
N SER A 2 48.88 20.52 18.66
CA SER A 2 48.29 21.81 19.02
C SER A 2 47.23 22.21 17.98
N ARG A 3 46.06 22.70 18.42
CA ARG A 3 45.07 23.27 17.51
C ARG A 3 45.61 24.62 17.05
N ILE A 4 46.23 24.67 15.88
CA ILE A 4 46.57 25.94 15.22
C ILE A 4 45.26 26.66 14.96
N ALA A 5 45.04 27.79 15.62
CA ALA A 5 43.88 28.65 15.38
C ALA A 5 43.92 29.08 13.92
N THR A 6 42.95 28.63 13.13
CA THR A 6 42.91 28.95 11.71
C THR A 6 42.42 30.39 11.53
N ILE A 7 43.31 31.28 11.12
CA ILE A 7 42.96 32.64 10.76
C ILE A 7 42.34 32.63 9.35
N TRP A 8 41.10 33.14 9.24
CA TRP A 8 40.38 33.28 7.98
C TRP A 8 40.65 34.66 7.38
N ASN A 9 41.54 34.71 6.39
CA ASN A 9 41.82 35.93 5.64
C ASN A 9 40.74 36.17 4.56
N THR A 10 40.62 37.40 4.09
CA THR A 10 39.66 37.81 3.05
C THR A 10 39.78 36.96 1.79
N ASP A 11 41.00 36.65 1.36
CA ASP A 11 41.27 35.81 0.17
C ASP A 11 40.76 34.38 0.35
N LYS A 12 40.93 33.81 1.56
CA LYS A 12 40.44 32.46 1.87
C LYS A 12 38.92 32.41 1.89
N ILE A 13 38.28 33.49 2.36
CA ILE A 13 36.82 33.63 2.37
C ILE A 13 36.30 33.72 0.93
N ASN A 14 36.88 34.58 0.10
CA ASN A 14 36.48 34.75 -1.30
C ASN A 14 36.65 33.44 -2.08
N PHE A 15 37.79 32.77 -1.95
CA PHE A 15 38.03 31.47 -2.58
C PHE A 15 37.01 30.41 -2.12
N LEU A 16 36.68 30.39 -0.82
CA LEU A 16 35.68 29.48 -0.29
C LEU A 16 34.30 29.78 -0.89
N VAL A 17 33.86 31.04 -0.95
CA VAL A 17 32.56 31.42 -1.51
C VAL A 17 32.44 30.98 -2.97
N GLU A 18 33.46 31.21 -3.78
CA GLU A 18 33.48 30.85 -5.21
C GLU A 18 33.48 29.34 -5.45
N ASN A 19 34.25 28.58 -4.67
CA ASN A 19 34.51 27.17 -4.95
C ASN A 19 33.71 26.20 -4.08
N TYR A 20 33.03 26.69 -3.04
CA TYR A 20 32.32 25.80 -2.10
C TYR A 20 31.22 25.02 -2.80
N ALA A 21 30.46 25.61 -3.72
CA ALA A 21 29.36 24.93 -4.41
C ALA A 21 29.80 23.63 -5.11
N HIS A 22 30.96 23.63 -5.77
CA HIS A 22 31.35 22.56 -6.70
C HIS A 22 32.49 21.65 -6.23
N ALA A 23 33.27 22.04 -5.21
CA ALA A 23 34.42 21.26 -4.73
C ALA A 23 34.12 20.44 -3.46
N SER A 24 34.83 19.32 -3.28
CA SER A 24 34.72 18.52 -2.04
C SER A 24 35.37 19.25 -0.86
N ASN A 25 34.83 19.06 0.35
CA ASN A 25 35.39 19.70 1.55
C ASN A 25 36.83 19.30 1.84
N ARG A 26 37.23 18.09 1.42
CA ARG A 26 38.61 17.63 1.52
C ARG A 26 39.53 18.41 0.58
N LYS A 27 39.15 18.53 -0.69
CA LYS A 27 39.92 19.31 -1.67
C LYS A 27 40.05 20.79 -1.25
N LEU A 28 38.98 21.39 -0.73
CA LEU A 28 38.98 22.76 -0.23
C LEU A 28 39.89 22.96 0.99
N ALA A 29 39.88 22.00 1.92
CA ALA A 29 40.74 21.99 3.09
C ALA A 29 42.23 21.94 2.68
N ASP A 30 42.56 21.06 1.74
CA ASP A 30 43.91 20.89 1.22
C ASP A 30 44.38 22.18 0.49
N THR A 31 43.53 22.80 -0.34
CA THR A 31 43.89 24.04 -1.06
C THR A 31 44.06 25.25 -0.15
N LEU A 32 43.25 25.37 0.91
CA LEU A 32 43.28 26.51 1.83
C LEU A 32 44.29 26.32 2.99
N ASN A 33 44.89 25.13 3.09
CA ASN A 33 45.70 24.67 4.23
C ASN A 33 44.94 24.83 5.56
N VAL A 34 43.68 24.38 5.58
CA VAL A 34 42.78 24.48 6.74
C VAL A 34 42.21 23.11 7.06
N SER A 35 41.88 22.85 8.32
CA SER A 35 41.22 21.60 8.70
C SER A 35 39.80 21.49 8.12
N ILE A 36 39.38 20.28 7.72
CA ILE A 36 38.04 20.00 7.20
C ILE A 36 36.91 20.52 8.12
N PRO A 37 36.99 20.39 9.46
CA PRO A 37 35.98 20.95 10.36
C PRO A 37 35.89 22.48 10.29
N SER A 38 37.02 23.18 10.18
CA SER A 38 37.05 24.64 10.10
C SER A 38 36.38 25.14 8.82
N VAL A 39 36.58 24.45 7.68
CA VAL A 39 35.86 24.73 6.42
C VAL A 39 34.34 24.57 6.59
N LYS A 40 33.88 23.52 7.28
CA LYS A 40 32.44 23.30 7.54
C LYS A 40 31.83 24.39 8.42
N ILE A 41 32.53 24.79 9.49
CA ILE A 41 32.07 25.85 10.39
C ILE A 41 31.96 27.17 9.63
N LYS A 42 33.01 27.54 8.88
CA LYS A 42 33.02 28.78 8.11
C LYS A 42 31.95 28.81 7.02
N ALA A 43 31.76 27.70 6.31
CA ALA A 43 30.69 27.60 5.31
C ALA A 43 29.30 27.74 5.92
N ARG A 44 29.09 27.24 7.15
CA ARG A 44 27.83 27.40 7.89
C ARG A 44 27.62 28.85 8.32
N GLU A 45 28.65 29.53 8.81
CA GLU A 45 28.61 30.97 9.15
C GLU A 45 28.27 31.82 7.93
N LEU A 46 28.81 31.47 6.77
CA LEU A 46 28.58 32.18 5.50
C LEU A 46 27.29 31.74 4.78
N GLY A 47 26.52 30.80 5.33
CA GLY A 47 25.29 30.30 4.71
C GLY A 47 25.49 29.55 3.39
N LEU A 48 26.70 29.07 3.10
CA LEU A 48 27.03 28.44 1.83
C LEU A 48 26.41 27.04 1.73
N LYS A 49 25.78 26.76 0.58
CA LYS A 49 25.21 25.45 0.26
C LYS A 49 26.04 24.77 -0.82
N LYS A 50 26.25 23.46 -0.67
CA LYS A 50 26.84 22.64 -1.75
C LYS A 50 25.83 22.50 -2.87
N GLU A 51 26.29 22.58 -4.10
CA GLU A 51 25.55 21.95 -5.17
C GLU A 51 25.69 20.45 -5.01
N CYS A 52 24.56 19.75 -5.02
CA CYS A 52 24.57 18.30 -5.03
C CYS A 52 25.29 17.85 -6.30
N ALA A 53 26.53 17.38 -6.16
CA ALA A 53 27.30 16.84 -7.28
C ALA A 53 26.47 15.74 -7.96
N LYS A 54 25.93 16.05 -9.14
CA LYS A 54 25.21 15.06 -9.94
C LYS A 54 26.24 14.01 -10.32
N ARG A 55 26.02 12.75 -9.91
CA ARG A 55 26.86 11.65 -10.42
C ARG A 55 26.79 11.70 -11.94
N LYS A 56 27.95 11.82 -12.59
CA LYS A 56 28.01 11.80 -14.05
C LYS A 56 27.65 10.38 -14.49
N ILE A 57 26.46 10.25 -15.07
CA ILE A 57 26.06 8.99 -15.69
C ILE A 57 26.81 8.93 -17.02
N PHE A 58 27.57 7.85 -17.23
CA PHE A 58 28.29 7.66 -18.47
C PHE A 58 27.28 7.53 -19.63
N SER A 59 27.59 8.11 -20.80
CA SER A 59 26.70 8.10 -21.96
C SER A 59 26.29 6.68 -22.38
N SER A 60 27.22 5.71 -22.29
CA SER A 60 26.93 4.29 -22.55
C SER A 60 25.88 3.70 -21.60
N LEU A 61 25.83 4.18 -20.36
CA LEU A 61 24.90 3.73 -19.36
C LEU A 61 23.50 4.32 -19.57
N GLU A 62 23.43 5.62 -19.92
CA GLU A 62 22.19 6.29 -20.32
C GLU A 62 21.54 5.55 -21.49
N ALA A 63 22.30 5.23 -22.55
CA ALA A 63 21.81 4.48 -23.70
C ALA A 63 21.23 3.10 -23.33
N ASN A 64 21.89 2.38 -22.42
CA ASN A 64 21.40 1.09 -21.94
C ASN A 64 20.09 1.21 -21.15
N ILE A 65 19.98 2.23 -20.30
CA ILE A 65 18.76 2.49 -19.53
C ILE A 65 17.59 2.76 -20.48
N LEU A 66 17.79 3.66 -21.46
CA LEU A 66 16.74 4.03 -22.42
C LEU A 66 16.28 2.82 -23.23
N ARG A 67 17.22 2.04 -23.79
CA ARG A 67 16.93 0.80 -24.52
C ARG A 67 16.13 -0.21 -23.69
N MET A 68 16.50 -0.41 -22.43
CA MET A 68 15.81 -1.38 -21.57
C MET A 68 14.46 -0.87 -21.05
N SER A 69 14.27 0.45 -20.99
CA SER A 69 13.07 1.09 -20.44
C SER A 69 11.79 0.75 -21.20
N GLU A 70 11.91 0.40 -22.48
CA GLU A 70 10.79 0.05 -23.35
C GLU A 70 10.13 -1.29 -22.97
N SER A 71 10.95 -2.27 -22.54
CA SER A 71 10.53 -3.66 -22.33
C SER A 71 10.57 -4.12 -20.87
N SER A 72 11.38 -3.47 -20.03
CA SER A 72 11.67 -3.91 -18.66
C SER A 72 11.13 -2.94 -17.62
N SER A 73 10.89 -3.45 -16.40
CA SER A 73 10.56 -2.59 -15.26
C SER A 73 11.80 -1.84 -14.78
N TYR A 74 11.65 -0.62 -14.28
CA TYR A 74 12.79 0.18 -13.80
C TYR A 74 13.55 -0.49 -12.67
N ARG A 75 12.87 -1.27 -11.83
CA ARG A 75 13.53 -2.06 -10.78
C ARG A 75 14.42 -3.16 -11.38
N THR A 76 13.94 -3.85 -12.42
CA THR A 76 14.75 -4.84 -13.13
C THR A 76 15.95 -4.22 -13.85
N ILE A 77 15.80 -3.00 -14.38
CA ILE A 77 16.90 -2.26 -15.02
C ILE A 77 17.96 -1.88 -13.97
N ALA A 78 17.50 -1.32 -12.85
CA ALA A 78 18.34 -0.98 -11.70
C ALA A 78 19.14 -2.19 -11.21
N ASP A 79 18.49 -3.34 -11.01
CA ASP A 79 19.14 -4.58 -10.56
C ASP A 79 20.16 -5.09 -11.60
N LYS A 80 19.82 -5.05 -12.90
CA LYS A 80 20.71 -5.53 -13.98
C LYS A 80 21.93 -4.64 -14.21
N LEU A 81 21.77 -3.32 -14.10
CA LEU A 81 22.85 -2.35 -14.31
C LEU A 81 23.59 -2.02 -13.01
N ASN A 82 23.16 -2.58 -11.88
CA ASN A 82 23.67 -2.32 -10.53
C ASN A 82 23.62 -0.83 -10.15
N ILE A 83 22.46 -0.21 -10.35
CA ILE A 83 22.20 1.21 -10.10
C ILE A 83 20.96 1.35 -9.23
N SER A 84 20.81 2.47 -8.53
CA SER A 84 19.57 2.76 -7.83
C SER A 84 18.40 2.99 -8.80
N VAL A 85 17.20 2.58 -8.37
CA VAL A 85 15.95 2.85 -9.11
C VAL A 85 15.75 4.35 -9.33
N SER A 86 16.11 5.17 -8.33
CA SER A 86 16.03 6.63 -8.42
C SER A 86 16.89 7.20 -9.55
N SER A 87 18.11 6.69 -9.75
CA SER A 87 18.97 7.12 -10.84
C SER A 87 18.39 6.73 -12.21
N VAL A 88 17.76 5.56 -12.34
CA VAL A 88 17.02 5.18 -13.56
C VAL A 88 15.88 6.18 -13.84
N HIS A 89 15.10 6.54 -12.83
CA HIS A 89 14.06 7.56 -12.97
C HIS A 89 14.61 8.91 -13.41
N SER A 90 15.68 9.40 -12.77
CA SER A 90 16.34 10.65 -13.13
C SER A 90 16.79 10.63 -14.59
N THR A 91 17.49 9.58 -15.05
CA THR A 91 17.94 9.49 -16.45
C THR A 91 16.80 9.51 -17.46
N ILE A 92 15.68 8.84 -17.17
CA ILE A 92 14.53 8.81 -18.08
C ILE A 92 13.86 10.19 -18.09
N ASN A 93 13.74 10.85 -16.94
CA ASN A 93 13.18 12.20 -16.89
C ASN A 93 14.07 13.22 -17.61
N ASP A 94 15.39 13.13 -17.43
CA ASP A 94 16.36 13.95 -18.16
C ASP A 94 16.25 13.70 -19.66
N ALA A 95 16.17 12.44 -20.10
CA ALA A 95 15.97 12.10 -21.52
C ALA A 95 14.63 12.65 -22.05
N VAL A 96 13.58 12.68 -21.24
CA VAL A 96 12.27 13.23 -21.62
C VAL A 96 12.35 14.74 -21.82
N THR A 97 13.11 15.45 -21.00
CA THR A 97 13.39 16.88 -21.26
C THR A 97 14.14 17.10 -22.57
N LYS A 98 14.87 16.09 -23.06
CA LYS A 98 15.55 16.08 -24.38
C LYS A 98 14.67 15.54 -25.52
N GLY A 99 13.39 15.24 -25.28
CA GLY A 99 12.45 14.75 -26.31
C GLY A 99 12.23 13.23 -26.36
N PHE A 100 12.79 12.46 -25.43
CA PHE A 100 12.50 11.01 -25.34
C PHE A 100 11.06 10.76 -24.90
N GLN A 101 10.35 9.89 -25.61
CA GLN A 101 8.97 9.55 -25.26
C GLN A 101 8.92 8.40 -24.27
N LYS A 102 8.22 8.60 -23.14
CA LYS A 102 8.00 7.51 -22.16
C LYS A 102 7.11 6.44 -22.75
N ARG A 103 7.32 5.19 -22.31
CA ARG A 103 6.41 4.07 -22.61
C ARG A 103 4.96 4.40 -22.24
N SER A 104 4.03 3.89 -23.03
CA SER A 104 2.60 4.06 -22.78
C SER A 104 2.16 3.41 -21.46
N ARG A 105 1.01 3.86 -20.95
CA ARG A 105 0.37 3.28 -19.75
C ARG A 105 0.07 1.79 -19.96
N GLU A 106 -0.41 1.40 -21.12
CA GLU A 106 -0.74 0.00 -21.46
C GLU A 106 0.49 -0.91 -21.43
N LYS A 107 1.60 -0.49 -22.04
CA LYS A 107 2.87 -1.23 -21.99
C LYS A 107 3.36 -1.38 -20.55
N THR A 108 3.22 -0.32 -19.74
CA THR A 108 3.56 -0.34 -18.31
C THR A 108 2.72 -1.38 -17.56
N LEU A 109 1.40 -1.37 -17.74
CA LEU A 109 0.47 -2.32 -17.11
C LEU A 109 0.77 -3.76 -17.53
N LYS A 110 1.08 -4.00 -18.81
CA LYS A 110 1.48 -5.31 -19.34
C LYS A 110 2.74 -5.84 -18.63
N ILE A 111 3.79 -5.03 -18.53
CA ILE A 111 5.04 -5.40 -17.84
C ILE A 111 4.78 -5.67 -16.34
N MET A 112 3.96 -4.86 -15.68
CA MET A 112 3.59 -5.07 -14.27
C MET A 112 2.82 -6.39 -14.06
N SER A 113 1.86 -6.68 -14.95
CA SER A 113 1.10 -7.93 -14.92
C SER A 113 2.02 -9.14 -15.12
N GLU A 114 2.87 -9.12 -16.15
CA GLU A 114 3.80 -10.22 -16.45
C GLU A 114 4.79 -10.49 -15.32
N THR A 115 5.34 -9.43 -14.72
CA THR A 115 6.25 -9.55 -13.57
C THR A 115 5.54 -10.15 -12.36
N ARG A 116 4.30 -9.74 -12.08
CA ARG A 116 3.46 -10.34 -11.03
C ARG A 116 3.15 -11.81 -11.31
N VAL A 117 2.79 -12.16 -12.54
CA VAL A 117 2.53 -13.55 -12.96
C VAL A 117 3.79 -14.41 -12.79
N ARG A 118 4.94 -13.93 -13.24
CA ARG A 118 6.23 -14.61 -13.07
C ARG A 118 6.56 -14.84 -11.59
N LEU A 119 6.32 -13.85 -10.75
CA LEU A 119 6.51 -13.96 -9.30
C LEU A 119 5.58 -15.04 -8.71
N ILE A 120 4.28 -15.01 -9.02
CA ILE A 120 3.31 -16.00 -8.52
C ILE A 120 3.68 -17.41 -8.98
N LYS A 121 4.12 -17.59 -10.24
CA LYS A 121 4.58 -18.89 -10.75
C LYS A 121 5.77 -19.42 -9.96
N LYS A 122 6.77 -18.58 -9.68
CA LYS A 122 7.93 -18.96 -8.86
C LYS A 122 7.53 -19.35 -7.45
N GLU A 123 6.66 -18.57 -6.80
CA GLU A 123 6.22 -18.87 -5.44
C GLU A 123 5.33 -20.11 -5.37
N ARG A 124 4.47 -20.35 -6.37
CA ARG A 124 3.70 -21.60 -6.49
C ARG A 124 4.60 -22.82 -6.64
N ALA A 125 5.63 -22.73 -7.47
CA ALA A 125 6.60 -23.82 -7.62
C ALA A 125 7.23 -24.15 -6.27
N ARG A 126 7.58 -23.14 -5.47
CA ARG A 126 8.16 -23.35 -4.13
C ARG A 126 7.21 -24.10 -3.20
N ALA A 127 5.94 -23.74 -3.20
CA ALA A 127 4.94 -24.48 -2.43
C ALA A 127 4.80 -25.94 -2.89
N VAL A 128 4.83 -26.19 -4.21
CA VAL A 128 4.80 -27.56 -4.77
C VAL A 128 6.03 -28.36 -4.34
N PHE A 129 7.21 -27.73 -4.29
CA PHE A 129 8.45 -28.34 -3.82
C PHE A 129 8.58 -28.37 -2.28
N GLY A 130 7.56 -27.97 -1.52
CA GLY A 130 7.60 -27.96 -0.05
C GLY A 130 8.53 -26.89 0.57
N LEU A 131 8.96 -25.90 -0.22
CA LEU A 131 9.81 -24.80 0.24
C LEU A 131 8.97 -23.69 0.88
N ASN A 132 9.52 -23.08 1.92
CA ASN A 132 8.91 -21.92 2.58
C ASN A 132 8.74 -20.73 1.61
N GLN A 133 7.57 -20.09 1.70
CA GLN A 133 7.24 -18.91 0.91
C GLN A 133 8.17 -17.74 1.27
N LYS A 134 8.72 -17.01 0.28
CA LYS A 134 9.48 -15.77 0.57
C LYS A 134 8.55 -14.57 0.70
N THR A 135 7.49 -14.56 -0.10
CA THR A 135 6.49 -13.50 -0.09
C THR A 135 5.32 -13.85 0.83
N LYS A 136 4.41 -12.92 1.13
CA LYS A 136 3.16 -13.20 1.85
C LYS A 136 1.95 -13.23 0.90
N ILE A 137 2.16 -13.59 -0.36
CA ILE A 137 1.12 -13.53 -1.41
C ILE A 137 0.28 -14.80 -1.37
N LYS A 138 -1.05 -14.68 -1.38
CA LYS A 138 -1.95 -15.83 -1.52
C LYS A 138 -1.74 -16.54 -2.87
N LEU A 139 -1.20 -17.75 -2.85
CA LEU A 139 -0.81 -18.49 -4.08
C LEU A 139 -1.96 -19.31 -4.67
N PHE A 140 -2.72 -19.98 -3.80
CA PHE A 140 -3.80 -20.89 -4.16
C PHE A 140 -5.13 -20.28 -3.73
N PRO A 141 -5.81 -19.53 -4.63
CA PRO A 141 -7.15 -19.06 -4.35
C PRO A 141 -8.12 -20.25 -4.33
N ASN A 142 -9.01 -20.30 -3.34
CA ASN A 142 -10.10 -21.26 -3.32
C ASN A 142 -11.19 -20.84 -4.33
N LYS A 143 -11.06 -21.31 -5.58
CA LYS A 143 -11.96 -20.97 -6.68
C LYS A 143 -13.43 -21.30 -6.38
N GLN A 144 -13.69 -22.44 -5.73
CA GLN A 144 -15.04 -22.86 -5.37
C GLN A 144 -15.71 -21.83 -4.44
N LYS A 145 -14.99 -21.34 -3.42
CA LYS A 145 -15.48 -20.25 -2.55
C LYS A 145 -15.75 -18.95 -3.32
N TYR A 146 -14.96 -18.61 -4.34
CA TYR A 146 -15.22 -17.43 -5.18
C TYR A 146 -16.47 -17.60 -6.04
N HIS A 147 -16.61 -18.73 -6.73
CA HIS A 147 -17.78 -19.01 -7.57
C HIS A 147 -19.07 -19.08 -6.76
N MET A 148 -19.04 -19.71 -5.57
CA MET A 148 -20.22 -19.76 -4.70
C MET A 148 -20.63 -18.36 -4.23
N ARG A 149 -19.68 -17.52 -3.83
CA ARG A 149 -19.97 -16.12 -3.44
C ARG A 149 -20.58 -15.32 -4.58
N ASP A 150 -20.05 -15.46 -5.80
CA ASP A 150 -20.62 -14.81 -6.98
C ASP A 150 -22.05 -15.30 -7.26
N ARG A 151 -22.30 -16.61 -7.11
CA ARG A 151 -23.65 -17.19 -7.23
C ARG A 151 -24.61 -16.66 -6.16
N LEU A 152 -24.18 -16.58 -4.90
CA LEU A 152 -24.97 -16.01 -3.80
C LEU A 152 -25.33 -14.54 -4.08
N LYS A 153 -24.36 -13.72 -4.52
CA LYS A 153 -24.60 -12.32 -4.88
C LYS A 153 -25.59 -12.17 -6.04
N ARG A 154 -25.53 -13.06 -7.04
CA ARG A 154 -26.52 -13.11 -8.13
C ARG A 154 -27.93 -13.41 -7.64
N CYS A 155 -28.07 -14.18 -6.56
CA CYS A 155 -29.35 -14.48 -5.90
C CYS A 155 -29.76 -13.44 -4.84
N ARG A 156 -29.09 -12.28 -4.78
CA ARG A 156 -29.36 -11.17 -3.85
C ARG A 156 -29.05 -11.43 -2.37
N TYR A 157 -28.31 -12.49 -2.06
CA TYR A 157 -27.76 -12.65 -0.71
C TYR A 157 -26.70 -11.59 -0.43
N GLU A 158 -26.70 -11.03 0.78
CA GLU A 158 -25.67 -10.09 1.21
C GLU A 158 -24.45 -10.84 1.73
N VAL A 159 -23.30 -10.63 1.06
CA VAL A 159 -22.04 -11.32 1.39
C VAL A 159 -20.88 -10.34 1.34
N GLU A 160 -20.20 -10.21 2.48
CA GLU A 160 -19.02 -9.35 2.63
C GLU A 160 -17.85 -9.81 1.73
N HIS A 161 -16.93 -8.90 1.44
CA HIS A 161 -15.71 -9.20 0.71
C HIS A 161 -14.79 -10.11 1.54
N ASN A 162 -14.60 -11.36 1.10
CA ASN A 162 -13.90 -12.44 1.81
C ASN A 162 -14.54 -12.94 3.11
N GLY A 163 -15.70 -12.40 3.53
CA GLY A 163 -16.50 -12.94 4.62
C GLY A 163 -17.01 -14.35 4.35
N MET A 164 -17.34 -15.07 5.42
CA MET A 164 -18.00 -16.38 5.38
C MET A 164 -19.47 -16.30 5.76
N ASP A 165 -19.88 -15.21 6.41
CA ASP A 165 -21.27 -14.98 6.79
C ASP A 165 -22.06 -14.42 5.59
N VAL A 166 -23.27 -14.95 5.45
CA VAL A 166 -24.21 -14.67 4.38
C VAL A 166 -25.51 -14.26 5.05
N TYR A 167 -25.94 -13.02 4.80
CA TYR A 167 -27.18 -12.48 5.35
C TYR A 167 -28.31 -12.59 4.33
N ILE A 168 -29.51 -12.83 4.86
CA ILE A 168 -30.75 -12.90 4.09
C ILE A 168 -31.54 -11.64 4.37
N ASP A 169 -31.84 -10.90 3.32
CA ASP A 169 -32.76 -9.78 3.30
C ASP A 169 -34.13 -10.19 2.73
N ASP A 170 -35.18 -9.38 2.92
CA ASP A 170 -36.55 -9.66 2.47
C ASP A 170 -36.65 -9.82 0.94
N GLU A 171 -35.78 -9.14 0.19
CA GLU A 171 -35.69 -9.25 -1.27
C GLU A 171 -34.89 -10.47 -1.78
N THR A 172 -34.34 -11.28 -0.87
CA THR A 172 -33.45 -12.38 -1.23
C THR A 172 -34.21 -13.53 -1.89
N ARG A 173 -33.73 -13.98 -3.06
CA ARG A 173 -34.31 -15.14 -3.75
C ARG A 173 -33.76 -16.43 -3.17
N ARG A 174 -34.49 -16.99 -2.21
CA ARG A 174 -34.04 -18.18 -1.48
C ARG A 174 -34.08 -19.45 -2.32
N HIS A 175 -32.97 -20.18 -2.29
CA HIS A 175 -32.85 -21.48 -2.95
C HIS A 175 -32.15 -22.49 -2.02
N ALA A 176 -32.87 -23.49 -1.53
CA ALA A 176 -32.35 -24.50 -0.60
C ALA A 176 -31.10 -25.24 -1.13
N ASN A 177 -31.05 -25.51 -2.44
CA ASN A 177 -29.88 -26.17 -3.05
C ASN A 177 -28.62 -25.28 -2.98
N ILE A 178 -28.77 -23.96 -3.18
CA ILE A 178 -27.63 -23.03 -3.10
C ILE A 178 -27.17 -22.90 -1.65
N GLU A 179 -28.12 -22.81 -0.72
CA GLU A 179 -27.84 -22.70 0.71
C GLU A 179 -27.09 -23.95 1.22
N THR A 180 -27.54 -25.14 0.86
CA THR A 180 -26.88 -26.41 1.23
C THR A 180 -25.49 -26.56 0.59
N GLU A 181 -25.32 -26.19 -0.68
CA GLU A 181 -23.99 -26.15 -1.31
C GLU A 181 -23.07 -25.12 -0.65
N ALA A 182 -23.58 -23.94 -0.30
CA ALA A 182 -22.82 -22.89 0.36
C ALA A 182 -22.34 -23.33 1.75
N GLN A 183 -23.22 -23.96 2.54
CA GLN A 183 -22.88 -24.55 3.83
C GLN A 183 -21.81 -25.62 3.71
N LYS A 184 -21.89 -26.53 2.72
CA LYS A 184 -20.86 -27.55 2.46
C LYS A 184 -19.49 -26.94 2.15
N ILE A 185 -19.45 -25.80 1.47
CA ILE A 185 -18.22 -25.07 1.15
C ILE A 185 -17.69 -24.30 2.39
N GLY A 186 -18.51 -24.14 3.44
CA GLY A 186 -18.18 -23.46 4.69
C GLY A 186 -18.56 -21.98 4.70
N PHE A 187 -19.71 -21.64 4.12
CA PHE A 187 -20.40 -20.36 4.37
C PHE A 187 -21.44 -20.54 5.48
N ASN A 188 -21.59 -19.52 6.32
CA ASN A 188 -22.56 -19.49 7.40
C ASN A 188 -23.74 -18.64 6.95
N ILE A 189 -24.92 -19.24 6.88
CA ILE A 189 -26.13 -18.54 6.47
C ILE A 189 -26.82 -18.05 7.74
N GLN A 190 -26.80 -16.74 7.94
CA GLN A 190 -27.45 -16.08 9.05
C GLN A 190 -28.91 -15.86 8.68
N LEU A 191 -29.79 -16.55 9.41
CA LEU A 191 -31.23 -16.32 9.31
C LEU A 191 -31.56 -15.01 10.04
N PRO A 192 -32.46 -14.17 9.50
CA PRO A 192 -32.92 -13.01 10.25
C PRO A 192 -33.60 -13.50 11.52
N TYR A 193 -33.19 -12.96 12.67
CA TYR A 193 -33.92 -13.19 13.91
C TYR A 193 -35.23 -12.39 13.80
N ILE A 194 -36.36 -13.06 13.96
CA ILE A 194 -37.65 -12.37 14.04
C ILE A 194 -37.70 -11.74 15.43
N THR A 195 -37.38 -10.45 15.55
CA THR A 195 -37.70 -9.69 16.76
C THR A 195 -39.20 -9.52 16.81
N TYR A 196 -39.86 -10.34 17.62
CA TYR A 196 -41.19 -10.05 18.12
C TYR A 196 -41.04 -8.89 19.09
N TYR A 197 -41.33 -7.68 18.62
CA TYR A 197 -41.68 -6.61 19.54
C TYR A 197 -42.97 -7.06 20.23
N PRO A 198 -43.03 -7.08 21.57
CA PRO A 198 -44.30 -7.20 22.25
C PRO A 198 -45.21 -6.13 21.63
N LEU A 199 -46.34 -6.56 21.10
CA LEU A 199 -47.43 -5.61 20.89
C LEU A 199 -47.79 -5.16 22.30
N ASP A 200 -47.24 -4.03 22.73
CA ASP A 200 -47.81 -3.27 23.82
C ASP A 200 -49.19 -2.86 23.30
N PHE A 201 -50.17 -3.75 23.49
CA PHE A 201 -51.56 -3.42 23.33
C PHE A 201 -51.84 -2.37 24.39
N VAL A 202 -51.66 -1.10 24.04
CA VAL A 202 -52.37 -0.01 24.71
C VAL A 202 -53.81 -0.19 24.26
N THR A 203 -54.52 -1.15 24.87
CA THR A 203 -55.97 -1.09 24.89
C THR A 203 -56.28 0.24 25.56
N GLU A 204 -57.09 1.09 24.91
CA GLU A 204 -57.51 2.39 25.48
C GLU A 204 -58.16 2.25 26.87
N ASN A 205 -58.53 1.03 27.25
CA ASN A 205 -59.15 0.64 28.51
C ASN A 205 -58.28 -0.31 29.37
N GLY A 206 -56.96 -0.43 29.13
CA GLY A 206 -56.09 -1.37 29.85
C GLY A 206 -56.16 -1.25 31.38
N ASP A 207 -56.17 -0.02 31.89
CA ASP A 207 -56.32 0.24 33.33
C ASP A 207 -57.70 -0.23 33.86
N ALA A 208 -58.76 -0.05 33.07
CA ALA A 208 -60.11 -0.46 33.45
C ALA A 208 -60.28 -1.98 33.45
N GLU A 209 -59.59 -2.70 32.55
CA GLU A 209 -59.59 -4.16 32.50
C GLU A 209 -58.83 -4.76 33.69
N GLU A 210 -57.72 -4.14 34.12
CA GLU A 210 -56.99 -4.54 35.34
C GLU A 210 -57.84 -4.29 36.61
N ASP A 211 -58.52 -3.15 36.70
CA ASP A 211 -59.41 -2.84 37.83
C ASP A 211 -60.57 -3.85 37.95
N ILE A 212 -61.23 -4.19 36.84
CA ILE A 212 -62.30 -5.20 36.82
C ILE A 212 -61.76 -6.57 37.26
N PHE A 213 -60.55 -6.95 36.82
CA PHE A 213 -59.91 -8.19 37.25
C PHE A 213 -59.61 -8.22 38.75
N THR A 214 -59.17 -7.10 39.34
CA THR A 214 -58.93 -7.03 40.79
C THR A 214 -60.22 -7.07 41.61
N GLU A 215 -61.30 -6.45 41.14
CA GLU A 215 -62.62 -6.52 41.78
C GLU A 215 -63.21 -7.93 41.76
N LEU A 216 -63.14 -8.62 40.61
CA LEU A 216 -63.59 -10.01 40.48
C LEU A 216 -62.80 -10.95 41.39
N LYS A 217 -61.49 -10.70 41.54
CA LYS A 217 -60.63 -11.48 42.43
C LYS A 217 -60.96 -11.24 43.92
N LYS A 218 -61.32 -10.01 44.31
CA LYS A 218 -61.79 -9.70 45.68
C LYS A 218 -63.13 -10.34 46.00
N LYS A 219 -64.06 -10.40 45.04
CA LYS A 219 -65.38 -11.04 45.22
C LYS A 219 -65.28 -12.56 45.40
N ASN A 220 -64.36 -13.21 44.69
CA ASN A 220 -64.14 -14.67 44.78
C ASN A 220 -63.36 -15.14 46.02
N ILE A 221 -62.97 -14.25 46.94
CA ILE A 221 -62.24 -14.60 48.17
C ILE A 221 -63.19 -14.66 49.39
N HIS A 222 -64.47 -14.32 49.23
CA HIS A 222 -65.45 -14.25 50.33
C HIS A 222 -66.56 -15.31 50.30
N ASP A 223 -66.43 -16.37 49.51
CA ASP A 223 -67.25 -17.59 49.61
C ASP A 223 -66.41 -18.81 50.03
#